data_AF-K9FCJ0-F1
#
_entry.id   AF-K9FCJ0-F1
#
_cell.length_a   1.000
_cell.length_b   1.000
_cell.length_c   1.000
_cell.angle_alpha   90.00
_cell.angle_beta   90.00
_cell.angle_gamma   90.00
#
_symmetry.space_group_name_H-M   'P 1'
#
loop_
_entity.id
_entity.type
_entity.pdbx_description
1 polymer ?
#
loop_
_entity_poly.entity_id
_entity_poly.type
_entity_poly.pdbx_seq_one_letter_code
_entity_poly.pdbx_strand_id
1 'polypeptide(L)'
;MGQQLDDEPKIYKLIEDAPRKHPGRKYVRSLLDSFDNSVDEDQHRCLVHPPLWESVLDFLFRNPVQRLPTPILAVTLHRLFLALDYLHTQCKIIHTGIGFSFRS
;
A
#
# COMPACT_ATOMS: atom_id res chain seq x y z
N MET A 1 8.66 20.96 -11.38
CA MET A 1 8.40 20.15 -10.17
C MET A 1 7.03 19.43 -10.24
N GLY A 2 6.55 19.03 -11.42
CA GLY A 2 5.19 18.49 -11.61
C GLY A 2 5.10 17.01 -12.00
N GLN A 3 6.22 16.32 -12.21
CA GLN A 3 6.19 14.92 -12.68
C GLN A 3 5.87 13.89 -11.59
N GLN A 4 6.22 14.18 -10.33
CA GLN A 4 6.09 13.19 -9.23
C GLN A 4 4.63 12.96 -8.78
N LEU A 5 3.72 13.90 -9.02
CA LEU A 5 2.31 13.80 -8.60
C LEU A 5 1.49 12.84 -9.48
N ASP A 6 1.95 12.57 -10.70
CA ASP A 6 1.22 11.75 -11.68
C ASP A 6 1.66 10.28 -11.68
N ASP A 7 2.76 9.93 -11.03
CA ASP A 7 3.32 8.58 -11.12
C ASP A 7 2.55 7.59 -10.24
N GLU A 8 2.15 7.97 -9.04
CA GLU A 8 1.37 7.12 -8.14
C GLU A 8 -0.02 6.75 -8.70
N PRO A 9 -0.83 7.69 -9.24
CA PRO A 9 -2.09 7.35 -9.90
C PRO A 9 -1.91 6.38 -11.08
N LYS A 10 -0.84 6.52 -11.87
CA LYS A 10 -0.53 5.59 -12.98
C LYS A 10 -0.25 4.18 -12.47
N ILE A 11 0.48 4.05 -11.37
CA ILE A 11 0.72 2.75 -10.72
C ILE A 11 -0.60 2.11 -10.28
N TYR A 12 -1.51 2.88 -9.68
CA TYR A 12 -2.83 2.35 -9.30
C TYR A 12 -3.66 1.88 -10.50
N LYS A 13 -3.61 2.58 -11.64
CA LYS A 13 -4.25 2.13 -12.89
C LYS A 13 -3.68 0.79 -13.36
N LEU A 14 -2.35 0.62 -13.38
CA LEU A 14 -1.72 -0.64 -13.74
C LEU A 14 -2.14 -1.80 -12.82
N ILE A 15 -2.28 -1.54 -11.52
CA ILE A 15 -2.75 -2.53 -10.54
C ILE A 15 -4.22 -2.91 -10.76
N GLU A 16 -5.04 -1.96 -11.21
CA GLU A 16 -6.46 -2.16 -11.48
C GLU A 16 -6.72 -2.93 -12.78
N ASP A 17 -5.93 -2.66 -13.81
CA ASP A 17 -5.99 -3.32 -15.13
C ASP A 17 -5.42 -4.75 -15.09
N ALA A 18 -4.58 -5.06 -14.10
CA ALA A 18 -4.00 -6.39 -13.95
C ALA A 18 -5.03 -7.46 -13.52
N PRO A 19 -4.78 -8.75 -13.84
CA PRO A 19 -5.73 -9.84 -13.57
C PRO A 19 -6.16 -9.95 -12.10
N ARG A 20 -7.44 -9.69 -11.82
CA ARG A 20 -8.02 -9.76 -10.45
C ARG A 20 -8.14 -11.17 -9.86
N LYS A 21 -7.84 -12.23 -10.65
CA LYS A 21 -7.98 -13.64 -10.23
C LYS A 21 -6.95 -14.07 -9.18
N HIS A 22 -5.85 -13.33 -9.03
CA HIS A 22 -4.79 -13.70 -8.11
C HIS A 22 -5.21 -13.48 -6.65
N PRO A 23 -5.03 -14.45 -5.74
CA PRO A 23 -5.43 -14.31 -4.33
C PRO A 23 -4.69 -13.19 -3.60
N GLY A 24 -3.53 -12.78 -4.09
CA GLY A 24 -2.75 -11.64 -3.59
C GLY A 24 -3.39 -10.27 -3.81
N ARG A 25 -4.29 -10.12 -4.79
CA ARG A 25 -4.92 -8.83 -5.14
C ARG A 25 -5.62 -8.18 -3.95
N LYS A 26 -6.24 -8.99 -3.09
CA LYS A 26 -7.00 -8.53 -1.91
C LYS A 26 -6.13 -7.96 -0.79
N TYR A 27 -4.82 -8.22 -0.83
CA TYR A 27 -3.86 -7.70 0.15
C TYR A 27 -3.12 -6.46 -0.37
N VAL A 28 -3.36 -6.04 -1.61
CA VAL A 28 -2.86 -4.78 -2.17
C VAL A 28 -3.95 -3.71 -2.06
N ARG A 29 -3.58 -2.55 -1.51
CA ARG A 29 -4.46 -1.39 -1.37
C ARG A 29 -5.01 -0.97 -2.73
N SER A 30 -6.31 -0.69 -2.79
CA SER A 30 -6.97 -0.13 -3.98
C SER A 30 -7.17 1.38 -3.83
N LEU A 31 -7.16 2.08 -4.96
CA LEU A 31 -7.62 3.47 -5.05
C LEU A 31 -9.13 3.46 -5.28
N LEU A 32 -9.90 4.18 -4.46
CA LEU A 32 -11.35 4.32 -4.61
C LEU A 32 -11.69 5.49 -5.52
N ASP A 33 -10.98 6.61 -5.34
CA ASP A 33 -11.18 7.83 -6.11
C ASP A 33 -9.89 8.67 -6.09
N SER A 34 -9.76 9.56 -7.07
CA SER A 34 -8.72 10.58 -7.10
C SER A 34 -9.27 11.87 -7.68
N PHE A 35 -9.17 12.96 -6.94
CA PHE A 35 -9.66 14.28 -7.35
C PHE A 35 -8.59 15.35 -7.15
N ASP A 36 -8.74 16.45 -7.88
CA ASP A 36 -7.93 17.64 -7.71
C ASP A 36 -8.69 18.68 -6.90
N ASN A 37 -8.07 19.14 -5.82
CA ASN A 37 -8.52 20.32 -5.11
C ASN A 37 -7.56 21.46 -5.41
N SER A 38 -8.07 22.53 -6.00
CA SER A 38 -7.36 23.81 -6.10
C SER A 38 -7.74 24.66 -4.89
N VAL A 39 -6.78 24.97 -4.03
CA VAL A 39 -6.90 26.05 -3.04
C VAL A 39 -5.92 27.13 -3.47
N ASP A 40 -6.44 28.33 -3.69
CA ASP A 40 -5.70 29.47 -4.22
C ASP A 40 -4.95 29.15 -5.54
N GLU A 41 -3.61 29.12 -5.52
CA GLU A 41 -2.73 28.81 -6.67
C GLU A 41 -2.13 27.39 -6.65
N ASP A 42 -2.36 26.62 -5.58
CA ASP A 42 -1.80 25.28 -5.42
C ASP A 42 -2.86 24.20 -5.74
N GLN A 43 -2.55 23.37 -6.73
CA GLN A 43 -3.36 22.19 -7.07
C GLN A 43 -2.85 20.97 -6.30
N HIS A 44 -3.68 20.45 -5.40
CA HIS A 44 -3.39 19.22 -4.67
C HIS A 44 -4.21 18.06 -5.22
N ARG A 45 -3.51 17.02 -5.69
CA ARG A 45 -4.13 15.72 -6.02
C ARG A 45 -4.38 14.95 -4.74
N CYS A 46 -5.62 14.61 -4.45
CA CYS A 46 -6.00 13.76 -3.32
C CYS A 46 -6.34 12.34 -3.80
N LEU A 47 -5.86 11.34 -3.06
CA LEU A 47 -6.12 9.92 -3.32
C LEU A 47 -6.97 9.33 -2.20
N VAL A 48 -8.10 8.73 -2.56
CA VAL A 48 -9.06 8.15 -1.61
C VAL A 48 -8.84 6.65 -1.53
N HIS A 49 -8.69 6.13 -0.32
CA HIS A 49 -8.50 4.72 -0.05
C HIS A 49 -9.51 4.19 0.97
N PRO A 50 -9.81 2.88 0.96
CA PRO A 50 -10.54 2.25 2.05
C PRO A 50 -9.76 2.46 3.36
N PRO A 51 -10.43 2.67 4.50
CA PRO A 51 -9.74 2.81 5.78
C PRO A 51 -8.94 1.53 6.06
N LEU A 52 -7.66 1.71 6.41
CA LEU A 52 -6.82 0.63 6.91
C LEU A 52 -6.75 0.72 8.42
N TRP A 53 -6.47 -0.43 9.03
CA TRP A 53 -6.10 -0.49 10.43
C TRP A 53 -4.69 0.07 10.64
N GLU A 54 -4.25 0.03 11.88
CA GLU A 54 -2.88 0.37 12.28
C GLU A 54 -1.81 -0.38 11.47
N SER A 55 -0.61 0.20 11.41
CA SER A 55 0.53 -0.50 10.84
C SER A 55 1.01 -1.63 11.77
N VAL A 56 1.69 -2.61 11.19
CA VAL A 56 2.35 -3.68 11.98
C VAL A 56 3.35 -3.11 12.98
N LEU A 57 3.95 -1.95 12.66
CA LEU A 57 4.90 -1.26 13.52
C LEU A 57 4.19 -0.62 14.72
N ASP A 58 3.05 0.04 14.51
CA ASP A 58 2.21 0.57 15.59
C ASP A 58 1.76 -0.57 16.52
N PHE A 59 1.38 -1.72 15.93
CA PHE A 59 1.02 -2.91 16.69
C PHE A 59 2.21 -3.46 17.51
N LEU A 60 3.42 -3.43 16.94
CA LEU A 60 4.65 -3.82 17.64
C LEU A 60 4.94 -2.90 18.83
N PHE A 61 4.83 -1.59 18.65
CA PHE A 61 5.14 -0.60 19.68
C PHE A 61 4.11 -0.55 20.82
N ARG A 62 2.85 -0.91 20.56
CA ARG A 62 1.84 -1.06 21.62
C ARG A 62 2.08 -2.29 22.50
N ASN A 63 2.85 -3.27 22.05
CA ASN A 63 3.25 -4.37 22.91
C ASN A 63 4.39 -3.91 23.84
N PRO A 64 4.23 -3.95 25.18
CA PRO A 64 5.32 -3.62 26.12
C PRO A 64 6.56 -4.50 25.93
N VAL A 65 6.39 -5.72 25.40
CA VAL A 65 7.50 -6.66 25.11
C VAL A 65 8.12 -6.41 23.72
N GLN A 66 7.52 -5.54 22.90
CA GLN A 66 7.93 -5.22 21.53
C GLN A 66 8.16 -6.46 20.66
N ARG A 67 7.26 -7.44 20.78
CA ARG A 67 7.31 -8.69 20.00
C ARG A 67 5.93 -9.03 19.46
N LEU A 68 5.86 -9.47 18.21
CA LEU A 68 4.61 -9.99 17.68
C LEU A 68 4.48 -11.48 18.04
N PRO A 69 3.30 -11.93 18.47
CA PRO A 69 3.02 -13.35 18.59
C PRO A 69 3.32 -14.07 17.28
N THR A 70 4.02 -15.21 17.33
CA THR A 70 4.41 -15.99 16.15
C THR A 70 3.27 -16.25 15.16
N PRO A 71 2.03 -16.60 15.60
CA PRO A 71 0.91 -16.79 14.66
C PRO A 71 0.57 -15.53 13.88
N ILE A 72 0.62 -14.35 14.52
CA ILE A 72 0.32 -13.06 13.88
C ILE A 72 1.40 -12.73 12.86
N LEU A 73 2.68 -12.93 13.23
CA LEU A 73 3.81 -12.68 12.33
C LEU A 73 3.72 -13.59 11.10
N ALA A 74 3.45 -14.87 11.28
CA ALA A 74 3.33 -15.83 10.18
C ALA A 74 2.21 -15.45 9.20
N VAL A 75 1.02 -15.09 9.71
CA VAL A 75 -0.10 -14.62 8.88
C VAL A 75 0.24 -13.33 8.16
N THR A 76 0.90 -12.39 8.85
CA THR A 76 1.29 -11.10 8.27
C THR A 76 2.27 -11.29 7.11
N LEU A 77 3.31 -12.09 7.32
CA LEU A 77 4.30 -12.40 6.28
C LEU A 77 3.67 -13.14 5.10
N HIS A 78 2.80 -14.11 5.38
CA HIS A 78 2.09 -14.84 4.32
C HIS A 78 1.24 -13.90 3.44
N ARG A 79 0.50 -12.97 4.06
CA ARG A 79 -0.28 -11.95 3.34
C ARG A 79 0.62 -11.01 2.53
N LEU A 80 1.75 -10.58 3.11
CA LEU A 80 2.73 -9.73 2.45
C LEU A 80 3.32 -10.43 1.21
N PHE A 81 3.73 -11.68 1.33
CA PHE A 81 4.29 -12.42 0.20
C PHE A 81 3.26 -12.65 -0.90
N LEU A 82 2.00 -12.94 -0.57
CA LEU A 82 0.94 -13.03 -1.57
C LEU A 82 0.70 -11.69 -2.29
N ALA A 83 0.77 -10.57 -1.57
CA ALA A 83 0.65 -9.24 -2.15
C ALA A 83 1.82 -8.93 -3.12
N LEU A 84 3.05 -9.24 -2.70
CA LEU A 84 4.25 -9.04 -3.52
C LEU A 84 4.25 -9.95 -4.74
N ASP A 85 3.87 -11.21 -4.59
CA ASP A 85 3.75 -12.17 -5.69
C ASP A 85 2.74 -11.67 -6.73
N TYR A 86 1.61 -11.11 -6.31
CA TYR A 86 0.67 -10.46 -7.22
C TYR A 86 1.31 -9.27 -7.97
N LEU A 87 1.96 -8.35 -7.24
CA LEU A 87 2.56 -7.17 -7.84
C LEU A 87 3.65 -7.54 -8.84
N HIS A 88 4.46 -8.55 -8.53
CA HIS A 88 5.58 -8.97 -9.36
C HIS A 88 5.11 -9.80 -10.57
N THR A 89 4.22 -10.78 -10.37
CA THR A 89 3.83 -11.70 -11.45
C THR A 89 2.75 -11.15 -12.37
N GLN A 90 1.76 -10.44 -11.82
CA GLN A 90 0.60 -9.95 -12.58
C GLN A 90 0.78 -8.50 -13.02
N CYS A 91 1.23 -7.62 -12.13
CA CYS A 91 1.34 -6.20 -12.43
C CYS A 91 2.73 -5.79 -12.97
N LYS A 92 3.75 -6.64 -12.84
CA LYS A 92 5.15 -6.34 -13.16
C LYS A 92 5.69 -5.07 -12.47
N ILE A 93 5.18 -4.78 -11.27
CA ILE A 93 5.55 -3.63 -10.45
C ILE A 93 6.46 -4.11 -9.32
N ILE A 94 7.59 -3.43 -9.12
CA ILE A 94 8.45 -3.65 -7.95
C ILE A 94 8.09 -2.63 -6.88
N HIS A 95 7.63 -3.09 -5.71
CA HIS A 95 7.44 -2.19 -4.57
C HIS A 95 8.80 -1.93 -3.92
N THR A 96 9.42 -0.79 -4.22
CA THR A 96 10.76 -0.42 -3.71
C THR A 96 10.74 0.12 -2.27
N GLY A 97 9.56 0.25 -1.66
CA GLY A 97 9.33 0.78 -0.32
C GLY A 97 8.85 -0.26 0.70
N ILE A 98 9.33 -1.50 0.64
CA ILE A 98 9.03 -2.52 1.66
C ILE A 98 9.77 -2.16 2.96
N GLY A 99 9.20 -1.24 3.73
CA GLY A 99 9.73 -0.81 5.03
C GLY A 99 8.60 -0.67 6.04
N PHE A 100 8.78 -1.25 7.23
CA PHE A 100 7.99 -0.87 8.41
C PHE A 100 8.40 0.57 8.73
N SER A 101 7.58 1.55 8.33
CA SER A 101 7.94 2.98 8.32
C SER A 101 8.50 3.44 9.67
N PHE A 102 9.84 3.52 9.77
CA PHE A 102 10.53 4.25 10.83
C PHE A 102 10.21 5.73 10.62
N ARG A 103 9.33 6.28 11.45
CA ARG A 103 9.35 7.71 11.75
C ARG A 103 10.44 7.94 12.79
N SER A 104 11.55 8.53 12.35
CA SER A 104 12.54 9.21 13.21
C SER A 104 11.95 10.49 13.77
#